data_AF-A0A3C2DFL5-F1
#
_entry.id   AF-A0A3C2DFL5-F1
#
_cell.length_a   1.000
_cell.length_b   1.000
_cell.length_c   1.000
_cell.angle_alpha   90.00
_cell.angle_beta   90.00
_cell.angle_gamma   90.00
#
_symmetry.space_group_name_H-M   'P 1'
#
loop_
_entity.id
_entity.type
_entity.pdbx_description
1 polymer ?
#
loop_
_entity_poly.entity_id
_entity_poly.type
_entity_poly.pdbx_seq_one_letter_code
_entity_poly.pdbx_strand_id
1 'polypeptide(L)'
;ELDEVYVFTPRGKVVTLPVGATPVDFAYSIHTDVGHTCVGAKVGGRLVPLDAPLITGDTVEIVTSRQSGAGPSQDWLKFVATHRATSKIKQWYSQERRSDAIDSGYEDLVAELRRSGLPAREILAGPELVEIAAAMNYTDLDALYAAIGEHHVSARSLVGRLSRALRVDEIVEPVIEPSRP
;
A
#
# COMPACT_ATOMS: atom_id res chain seq x y z
N GLU A 1 -34.22 -9.46 -9.53
CA GLU A 1 -33.99 -8.05 -9.18
C GLU A 1 -33.21 -8.02 -7.87
N LEU A 2 -32.26 -7.10 -7.72
CA LEU A 2 -31.63 -6.86 -6.42
C LEU A 2 -32.55 -5.90 -5.67
N ASP A 3 -33.03 -6.30 -4.50
CA ASP A 3 -33.77 -5.37 -3.65
C ASP A 3 -32.84 -4.24 -3.19
N GLU A 4 -33.34 -3.00 -3.19
CA GLU A 4 -32.58 -1.80 -2.82
C GLU A 4 -33.15 -1.17 -1.54
N VAL A 5 -32.28 -0.53 -0.76
CA VAL A 5 -32.64 0.31 0.39
C VAL A 5 -32.28 1.76 0.14
N TYR A 6 -33.13 2.66 0.62
CA TYR A 6 -32.96 4.11 0.48
C TYR A 6 -32.66 4.72 1.84
N VAL A 7 -31.44 5.22 2.00
CA VAL A 7 -30.97 5.81 3.25
C VAL A 7 -30.64 7.29 3.07
N PHE A 8 -30.68 8.03 4.15
CA PHE A 8 -30.52 9.47 4.17
C PHE A 8 -29.22 9.86 4.87
N THR A 9 -28.51 10.82 4.30
CA THR A 9 -27.50 11.58 5.04
C THR A 9 -28.18 12.52 6.05
N PRO A 10 -27.48 13.03 7.09
CA PRO A 10 -28.05 13.99 8.03
C PRO A 10 -28.50 15.30 7.37
N ARG A 11 -28.00 15.58 6.15
CA ARG A 11 -28.37 16.74 5.33
C ARG A 11 -29.55 16.48 4.39
N GLY A 12 -30.20 15.31 4.49
CA GLY A 12 -31.38 14.95 3.70
C GLY A 12 -31.10 14.42 2.30
N LYS A 13 -29.82 14.25 1.89
CA LYS A 13 -29.49 13.59 0.62
C LYS A 13 -29.80 12.10 0.70
N VAL A 14 -30.50 11.58 -0.30
CA VAL A 14 -30.80 10.15 -0.47
C VAL A 14 -29.61 9.42 -1.09
N VAL A 15 -29.33 8.23 -0.59
CA VAL A 15 -28.35 7.29 -1.11
C VAL A 15 -29.03 5.93 -1.25
N THR A 16 -28.89 5.32 -2.42
CA THR A 16 -29.42 3.98 -2.71
C THR A 16 -28.30 2.95 -2.54
N LEU A 17 -28.58 1.89 -1.80
CA LEU A 17 -27.67 0.78 -1.54
C LEU A 17 -28.40 -0.56 -1.75
N PRO A 18 -27.70 -1.67 -2.02
CA PRO A 18 -28.34 -2.98 -2.06
C PRO A 18 -28.87 -3.38 -0.67
N VAL A 19 -29.91 -4.21 -0.62
CA VAL A 19 -30.36 -4.84 0.63
C VAL A 19 -29.20 -5.56 1.31
N GLY A 20 -29.13 -5.43 2.64
CA GLY A 20 -28.05 -5.96 3.46
C GLY A 20 -26.83 -5.04 3.56
N ALA A 21 -26.83 -3.88 2.89
CA ALA A 21 -25.79 -2.88 3.07
C ALA A 21 -25.72 -2.38 4.51
N THR A 22 -24.50 -2.09 4.95
CA THR A 22 -24.17 -1.69 6.31
C THR A 22 -23.74 -0.21 6.37
N PRO A 23 -23.59 0.38 7.57
CA PRO A 23 -23.01 1.72 7.71
C PRO A 23 -21.64 1.89 7.03
N VAL A 24 -20.83 0.84 6.95
CA VAL A 24 -19.55 0.86 6.24
C VAL A 24 -19.76 1.02 4.73
N ASP A 25 -20.72 0.30 4.15
CA ASP A 25 -21.08 0.46 2.74
C ASP A 25 -21.56 1.88 2.43
N PHE A 26 -22.39 2.44 3.32
CA PHE A 26 -22.83 3.83 3.22
C PHE A 26 -21.65 4.81 3.29
N ALA A 27 -20.69 4.61 4.19
CA ALA A 27 -19.49 5.45 4.27
C ALA A 27 -18.70 5.47 2.94
N TYR A 28 -18.45 4.30 2.34
CA TYR A 28 -17.75 4.19 1.04
C TYR A 28 -18.56 4.71 -0.15
N SER A 29 -19.89 4.74 -0.04
CA SER A 29 -20.78 5.36 -1.03
C SER A 29 -20.68 6.89 -1.02
N ILE A 30 -20.43 7.50 0.15
CA ILE A 30 -20.22 8.95 0.28
C ILE A 30 -18.85 9.32 -0.27
N HIS A 31 -17.79 8.71 0.26
CA HIS A 31 -16.42 8.96 -0.16
C HIS A 31 -15.49 7.85 0.34
N THR A 32 -14.42 7.56 -0.39
CA THR A 32 -13.43 6.56 0.03
C THR A 32 -12.78 6.94 1.36
N ASP A 33 -12.39 8.21 1.54
CA ASP A 33 -11.79 8.67 2.80
C ASP A 33 -12.74 8.58 3.99
N VAL A 34 -14.05 8.80 3.79
CA VAL A 34 -15.06 8.63 4.85
C VAL A 34 -15.14 7.15 5.26
N GLY A 35 -15.07 6.24 4.30
CA GLY A 35 -14.96 4.80 4.56
C GLY A 35 -13.67 4.42 5.29
N HIS A 36 -12.51 4.90 4.84
CA HIS A 36 -11.21 4.59 5.46
C HIS A 36 -11.08 5.16 6.88
N THR A 37 -11.67 6.32 7.15
CA THR A 37 -11.60 6.98 8.45
C THR A 37 -12.76 6.62 9.38
N CYS A 38 -13.68 5.75 8.94
CA CYS A 38 -14.85 5.35 9.73
C CYS A 38 -14.44 4.62 11.00
N VAL A 39 -14.94 5.08 12.14
CA VAL A 39 -14.73 4.44 13.46
C VAL A 39 -16.05 4.05 14.14
N GLY A 40 -17.19 4.48 13.58
CA GLY A 40 -18.51 4.19 14.12
C GLY A 40 -19.60 4.82 13.27
N ALA A 41 -20.85 4.49 13.58
CA ALA A 41 -22.00 5.05 12.90
C ALA A 41 -23.14 5.32 13.88
N LYS A 42 -23.99 6.29 13.54
CA LYS A 42 -25.27 6.51 14.18
C LYS A 42 -26.40 6.39 13.17
N VAL A 43 -27.49 5.76 13.58
CA VAL A 43 -28.73 5.69 12.81
C VAL A 43 -29.84 6.32 13.64
N GLY A 44 -30.51 7.33 13.08
CA GLY A 44 -31.52 8.10 13.82
C GLY A 44 -30.98 8.77 15.09
N GLY A 45 -29.69 9.15 15.07
CA GLY A 45 -29.00 9.78 16.20
C GLY A 45 -28.51 8.83 17.31
N ARG A 46 -28.71 7.50 17.18
CA ARG A 46 -28.24 6.50 18.15
C ARG A 46 -27.06 5.72 17.57
N LEU A 47 -26.05 5.42 18.40
CA LEU A 47 -24.92 4.57 17.99
C LEU A 47 -25.41 3.16 17.63
N VAL A 48 -24.91 2.65 16.52
CA VAL A 48 -25.20 1.29 16.04
C VAL A 48 -23.90 0.54 15.71
N PRO A 49 -23.91 -0.80 15.76
CA PRO A 49 -22.84 -1.62 15.23
C PRO A 49 -22.60 -1.35 13.74
N LEU A 50 -21.34 -1.46 13.30
CA LEU A 50 -20.96 -1.23 11.90
C LEU A 50 -21.41 -2.33 10.94
N ASP A 51 -21.78 -3.50 11.46
CA ASP A 51 -22.31 -4.66 10.72
C ASP A 51 -23.85 -4.72 10.72
N ALA A 52 -24.51 -3.76 11.37
CA ALA A 52 -25.98 -3.69 11.37
C ALA A 52 -26.49 -3.38 9.95
N PRO A 53 -27.45 -4.17 9.41
CA PRO A 53 -28.03 -3.89 8.10
C PRO A 53 -28.89 -2.62 8.15
N LEU A 54 -28.75 -1.79 7.13
CA LEU A 54 -29.55 -0.57 6.96
C LEU A 54 -30.91 -0.90 6.35
N ILE A 55 -31.92 -0.14 6.74
CA ILE A 55 -33.27 -0.25 6.19
C ILE A 55 -33.69 1.05 5.50
N THR A 56 -34.65 0.96 4.58
CA THR A 56 -35.22 2.13 3.91
C THR A 56 -35.81 3.09 4.93
N GLY A 57 -35.44 4.38 4.83
CA GLY A 57 -35.87 5.42 5.78
C GLY A 57 -34.80 5.83 6.79
N ASP A 58 -33.74 5.02 6.97
CA ASP A 58 -32.70 5.31 7.96
C ASP A 58 -31.95 6.60 7.64
N THR A 59 -31.75 7.44 8.65
CA THR A 59 -30.81 8.57 8.57
C THR A 59 -29.50 8.17 9.22
N VAL A 60 -28.43 8.08 8.42
CA VAL A 60 -27.13 7.53 8.81
C VAL A 60 -26.10 8.65 8.92
N GLU A 61 -25.43 8.74 10.08
CA GLU A 61 -24.30 9.62 10.35
C GLU A 61 -23.05 8.76 10.58
N ILE A 62 -21.98 9.03 9.82
CA ILE A 62 -20.71 8.32 9.98
C ILE A 62 -19.79 9.11 10.91
N VAL A 63 -19.26 8.42 11.91
CA VAL A 63 -18.25 8.95 12.83
C VAL A 63 -16.88 8.64 12.24
N THR A 64 -16.08 9.67 11.98
CA THR A 64 -14.73 9.53 11.40
C THR A 64 -13.65 9.95 12.39
N SER A 65 -12.46 9.36 12.27
CA SER A 65 -11.26 9.74 13.05
C SER A 65 -10.08 10.01 12.12
N ARG A 66 -9.28 11.02 12.48
CA ARG A 66 -8.03 11.39 11.78
C ARG A 66 -6.78 11.00 12.57
N GLN A 67 -6.92 10.19 13.61
CA GLN A 67 -5.78 9.74 14.41
C GLN A 67 -4.86 8.84 13.58
N SER A 68 -3.55 8.97 13.79
CA SER A 68 -2.56 8.08 13.18
C SER A 68 -2.86 6.63 13.60
N GLY A 69 -3.05 5.74 12.63
CA GLY A 69 -3.48 4.36 12.85
C GLY A 69 -4.98 4.11 12.71
N ALA A 70 -5.80 5.15 12.48
CA ALA A 70 -7.18 4.97 12.04
C ALA A 70 -7.21 4.51 10.58
N GLY A 71 -7.85 3.37 10.33
CA GLY A 71 -7.98 2.76 9.02
C GLY A 71 -9.10 1.73 9.02
N PRO A 72 -9.49 1.21 7.84
CA PRO A 72 -10.47 0.13 7.77
C PRO A 72 -9.96 -1.11 8.49
N SER A 73 -10.89 -1.92 9.02
CA SER A 73 -10.58 -3.24 9.58
C SER A 73 -10.77 -4.35 8.54
N GLN A 74 -9.92 -5.39 8.55
CA GLN A 74 -10.08 -6.57 7.69
C GLN A 74 -11.40 -7.29 7.96
N ASP A 75 -11.90 -7.25 9.20
CA ASP A 75 -13.15 -7.88 9.59
C ASP A 75 -14.36 -7.32 8.84
N TRP A 76 -14.27 -6.08 8.34
CA TRP A 76 -15.35 -5.48 7.55
C TRP A 76 -15.63 -6.26 6.27
N LEU A 77 -14.63 -6.95 5.69
CA LEU A 77 -14.80 -7.80 4.52
C LEU A 77 -15.79 -8.96 4.76
N LYS A 78 -16.12 -9.28 6.01
CA LYS A 78 -17.07 -10.33 6.37
C LYS A 78 -18.53 -9.88 6.23
N PHE A 79 -18.80 -8.57 6.31
CA PHE A 79 -20.18 -8.06 6.38
C PHE A 79 -20.51 -6.95 5.38
N VAL A 80 -19.53 -6.30 4.74
CA VAL A 80 -19.84 -5.30 3.70
C VAL A 80 -20.52 -5.97 2.50
N ALA A 81 -21.63 -5.39 2.06
CA ALA A 81 -22.42 -5.95 0.96
C ALA A 81 -21.95 -5.45 -0.42
N THR A 82 -21.38 -4.24 -0.49
CA THR A 82 -21.06 -3.60 -1.76
C THR A 82 -19.69 -4.01 -2.29
N HIS A 83 -19.61 -4.23 -3.61
CA HIS A 83 -18.33 -4.47 -4.29
C HIS A 83 -17.38 -3.29 -4.12
N ARG A 84 -17.92 -2.06 -4.11
CA ARG A 84 -17.13 -0.83 -3.91
C ARG A 84 -16.40 -0.83 -2.57
N ALA A 85 -17.10 -1.10 -1.46
CA ALA A 85 -16.49 -1.17 -0.15
C ALA A 85 -15.44 -2.28 -0.08
N THR A 86 -15.79 -3.49 -0.54
CA THR A 86 -14.87 -4.64 -0.60
C THR A 86 -13.58 -4.30 -1.34
N SER A 87 -13.68 -3.73 -2.54
CA SER A 87 -12.53 -3.39 -3.38
C SER A 87 -11.67 -2.29 -2.76
N LYS A 88 -12.28 -1.27 -2.13
CA LYS A 88 -11.53 -0.19 -1.48
C LYS A 88 -10.81 -0.64 -0.21
N ILE A 89 -11.44 -1.47 0.62
CA ILE A 89 -10.80 -2.07 1.79
C ILE A 89 -9.60 -2.94 1.38
N LYS A 90 -9.78 -3.82 0.38
CA LYS A 90 -8.68 -4.65 -0.14
C LYS A 90 -7.55 -3.80 -0.73
N GLN A 91 -7.89 -2.75 -1.47
CA GLN A 91 -6.92 -1.83 -2.05
C GLN A 91 -6.11 -1.15 -0.95
N TRP A 92 -6.76 -0.67 0.11
CA TRP A 92 -6.10 -0.04 1.25
C TRP A 92 -5.05 -0.97 1.88
N TYR A 93 -5.44 -2.21 2.19
CA TYR A 93 -4.50 -3.21 2.73
C TYR A 93 -3.41 -3.66 1.75
N SER A 94 -3.67 -3.60 0.44
CA SER A 94 -2.63 -3.90 -0.55
C SER A 94 -1.61 -2.77 -0.67
N GLN A 95 -2.06 -1.52 -0.55
CA GLN A 95 -1.18 -0.36 -0.59
C GLN A 95 -0.33 -0.28 0.67
N GLU A 96 -0.93 -0.49 1.84
CA GLU A 96 -0.22 -0.49 3.13
C GLU A 96 0.87 -1.56 3.15
N ARG A 97 0.52 -2.82 2.84
CA ARG A 97 1.50 -3.91 2.75
C ARG A 97 2.62 -3.64 1.77
N ARG A 98 2.31 -2.98 0.65
CA ARG A 98 3.34 -2.61 -0.33
C ARG A 98 4.26 -1.53 0.21
N SER A 99 3.73 -0.53 0.91
CA SER A 99 4.54 0.50 1.58
C SER A 99 5.47 -0.14 2.62
N ASP A 100 4.92 -1.00 3.49
CA ASP A 100 5.71 -1.71 4.50
C ASP A 100 6.79 -2.60 3.88
N ALA A 101 6.47 -3.27 2.77
CA ALA A 101 7.44 -4.09 2.03
C ALA A 101 8.54 -3.25 1.38
N ILE A 102 8.22 -2.06 0.86
CA ILE A 102 9.21 -1.13 0.33
C ILE A 102 10.17 -0.70 1.45
N ASP A 103 9.63 -0.25 2.57
CA ASP A 103 10.42 0.23 3.71
C ASP A 103 11.32 -0.89 4.27
N SER A 104 10.75 -2.06 4.52
CA SER A 104 11.50 -3.24 5.00
C SER A 104 12.57 -3.69 3.99
N GLY A 105 12.24 -3.69 2.69
CA GLY A 105 13.17 -4.11 1.65
C GLY A 105 14.33 -3.14 1.46
N TYR A 106 14.07 -1.85 1.61
CA TYR A 106 15.11 -0.82 1.65
C TYR A 106 16.03 -1.02 2.86
N GLU A 107 15.47 -1.22 4.06
CA GLU A 107 16.25 -1.48 5.28
C GLU A 107 17.12 -2.74 5.16
N ASP A 108 16.56 -3.83 4.64
CA ASP A 108 17.27 -5.09 4.40
C ASP A 108 18.43 -4.91 3.43
N LEU A 109 18.22 -4.17 2.33
CA LEU A 109 19.27 -3.86 1.37
C LEU A 109 20.39 -3.02 1.99
N VAL A 110 20.04 -1.97 2.73
CA VAL A 110 21.00 -1.11 3.44
C VAL A 110 21.83 -1.93 4.43
N ALA A 111 21.18 -2.80 5.20
CA ALA A 111 21.85 -3.66 6.18
C ALA A 111 22.83 -4.62 5.50
N GLU A 112 22.45 -5.22 4.37
CA GLU A 112 23.30 -6.15 3.64
C GLU A 112 24.49 -5.46 2.93
N LEU A 113 24.28 -4.26 2.38
CA LEU A 113 25.36 -3.45 1.80
C LEU A 113 26.42 -3.12 2.84
N ARG A 114 25.98 -2.68 4.04
CA ARG A 114 26.88 -2.40 5.16
C ARG A 114 27.62 -3.65 5.63
N ARG A 115 26.93 -4.79 5.73
CA ARG A 115 27.52 -6.08 6.10
C ARG A 115 28.61 -6.51 5.11
N SER A 116 28.42 -6.21 3.83
CA SER A 116 29.36 -6.53 2.75
C SER A 116 30.49 -5.49 2.59
N GLY A 117 30.52 -4.45 3.42
CA GLY A 117 31.54 -3.39 3.37
C GLY A 117 31.43 -2.46 2.16
N LEU A 118 30.27 -2.40 1.51
CA LEU A 118 30.05 -1.55 0.33
C LEU A 118 29.55 -0.15 0.73
N PRO A 119 29.86 0.90 -0.06
CA PRO A 119 29.42 2.27 0.22
C PRO A 119 27.92 2.42 -0.05
N ALA A 120 27.09 2.08 0.94
CA ALA A 120 25.63 2.04 0.80
C ALA A 120 25.03 3.35 0.26
N ARG A 121 25.55 4.51 0.70
CA ARG A 121 25.05 5.81 0.27
C ARG A 121 25.29 6.08 -1.23
N GLU A 122 26.45 5.69 -1.74
CA GLU A 122 26.80 5.89 -3.15
C GLU A 122 25.98 4.95 -4.03
N ILE A 123 25.87 3.69 -3.64
CA ILE A 123 25.10 2.68 -4.37
C ILE A 123 23.61 3.01 -4.42
N LEU A 124 23.02 3.45 -3.31
CA LEU A 124 21.59 3.78 -3.26
C LEU A 124 21.25 5.05 -4.07
N ALA A 125 22.22 5.94 -4.26
CA ALA A 125 22.07 7.15 -5.08
C ALA A 125 22.59 6.98 -6.52
N GLY A 126 23.28 5.88 -6.79
CA GLY A 126 23.99 5.62 -8.04
C GLY A 126 23.11 4.98 -9.11
N PRO A 127 23.49 5.13 -10.39
CA PRO A 127 22.76 4.53 -11.51
C PRO A 127 22.84 2.99 -11.51
N GLU A 128 23.85 2.39 -10.89
CA GLU A 128 24.12 0.96 -10.96
C GLU A 128 22.97 0.13 -10.36
N LEU A 129 22.36 0.63 -9.28
CA LEU A 129 21.21 -0.03 -8.67
C LEU A 129 19.99 0.01 -9.59
N VAL A 130 19.78 1.13 -10.29
CA VAL A 130 18.67 1.31 -11.25
C VAL A 130 18.86 0.38 -12.45
N GLU A 131 20.08 0.26 -12.96
CA GLU A 131 20.40 -0.63 -14.08
C GLU A 131 20.17 -2.10 -13.72
N ILE A 132 20.59 -2.53 -12.53
CA ILE A 132 20.35 -3.90 -12.06
C ILE A 132 18.86 -4.15 -11.83
N ALA A 133 18.12 -3.17 -11.28
CA ALA A 133 16.67 -3.26 -11.12
C ALA A 133 15.98 -3.49 -12.48
N ALA A 134 16.35 -2.70 -13.49
CA ALA A 134 15.84 -2.83 -14.86
C ALA A 134 16.21 -4.18 -15.48
N ALA A 135 17.44 -4.66 -15.31
CA ALA A 135 17.88 -5.98 -15.78
C ALA A 135 17.13 -7.15 -15.12
N MET A 136 16.56 -6.92 -13.92
CA MET A 136 15.71 -7.87 -13.20
C MET A 136 14.21 -7.71 -13.55
N ASN A 137 13.87 -6.84 -14.50
CA ASN A 137 12.51 -6.49 -14.92
C ASN A 137 11.67 -5.77 -13.85
N TYR A 138 12.31 -5.02 -12.95
CA TYR A 138 11.60 -4.10 -12.05
C TYR A 138 11.49 -2.72 -12.70
N THR A 139 10.29 -2.15 -12.64
CA THR A 139 9.96 -0.86 -13.26
C THR A 139 10.66 0.32 -12.59
N ASP A 140 10.86 0.24 -11.28
CA ASP A 140 11.47 1.26 -10.43
C ASP A 140 12.11 0.62 -9.18
N LEU A 141 12.80 1.46 -8.40
CA LEU A 141 13.44 1.03 -7.16
C LEU A 141 12.42 0.63 -6.09
N ASP A 142 11.27 1.30 -6.01
CA ASP A 142 10.19 0.93 -5.10
C ASP A 142 9.70 -0.50 -5.36
N ALA A 143 9.52 -0.90 -6.64
CA ALA A 143 9.16 -2.26 -6.99
C ALA A 143 10.25 -3.28 -6.61
N LEU A 144 11.53 -2.91 -6.74
CA LEU A 144 12.64 -3.74 -6.29
C LEU A 144 12.65 -3.88 -4.76
N TYR A 145 12.49 -2.79 -4.02
CA TYR A 145 12.44 -2.79 -2.56
C TYR A 145 11.24 -3.60 -2.06
N ALA A 146 10.06 -3.39 -2.63
CA ALA A 146 8.88 -4.21 -2.33
C ALA A 146 9.16 -5.71 -2.53
N ALA A 147 9.83 -6.08 -3.64
CA ALA A 147 10.19 -7.46 -3.91
C ALA A 147 11.21 -8.04 -2.91
N ILE A 148 12.08 -7.21 -2.34
CA ILE A 148 13.00 -7.61 -1.28
C ILE A 148 12.25 -7.81 0.04
N GLY A 149 11.41 -6.86 0.44
CA GLY A 149 10.63 -6.93 1.68
C GLY A 149 9.59 -8.06 1.68
N GLU A 150 9.05 -8.41 0.52
CA GLU A 150 8.19 -9.60 0.34
C GLU A 150 9.00 -10.91 0.18
N HIS A 151 10.33 -10.84 0.22
CA HIS A 151 11.27 -11.96 0.04
C HIS A 151 11.20 -12.69 -1.32
N HIS A 152 10.63 -12.06 -2.34
CA HIS A 152 10.74 -12.52 -3.73
C HIS A 152 12.18 -12.39 -4.25
N VAL A 153 12.92 -11.39 -3.76
CA VAL A 153 14.33 -11.15 -4.06
C VAL A 153 15.14 -11.14 -2.77
N SER A 154 16.25 -11.88 -2.74
CA SER A 154 17.18 -11.81 -1.61
C SER A 154 18.09 -10.58 -1.73
N ALA A 155 18.09 -9.71 -0.71
CA ALA A 155 19.03 -8.60 -0.60
C ALA A 155 20.49 -9.06 -0.76
N ARG A 156 20.86 -10.20 -0.16
CA ARG A 156 22.20 -10.81 -0.29
C ARG A 156 22.56 -11.18 -1.72
N SER A 157 21.62 -11.74 -2.48
CA SER A 157 21.84 -12.09 -3.89
C SER A 157 22.06 -10.83 -4.73
N LEU A 158 21.27 -9.78 -4.47
CA LEU A 158 21.40 -8.48 -5.15
C LEU A 158 22.75 -7.83 -4.86
N VAL A 159 23.13 -7.72 -3.58
CA VAL A 159 24.43 -7.15 -3.16
C VAL A 159 25.60 -7.92 -3.77
N GLY A 160 25.51 -9.25 -3.85
CA GLY A 160 26.54 -10.07 -4.51
C GLY A 160 26.68 -9.79 -6.02
N ARG A 161 25.58 -9.42 -6.71
CA ARG A 161 25.64 -8.97 -8.12
C ARG A 161 26.26 -7.58 -8.21
N LEU A 162 25.88 -6.67 -7.33
CA LEU A 162 26.37 -5.30 -7.26
C LEU A 162 27.88 -5.24 -7.01
N SER A 163 28.38 -6.05 -6.07
CA SER A 163 29.82 -6.18 -5.80
C SER A 163 30.61 -6.68 -7.01
N ARG A 164 30.04 -7.57 -7.84
CA ARG A 164 30.69 -8.03 -9.07
C ARG A 164 30.69 -6.94 -10.14
N ALA A 165 29.61 -6.20 -10.30
CA ALA A 165 29.53 -5.11 -11.27
C ALA A 165 30.54 -4.00 -10.96
N LEU A 166 30.58 -3.53 -9.71
CA LEU A 166 31.53 -2.48 -9.28
C LEU A 166 33.00 -2.89 -9.41
N ARG A 167 33.32 -4.17 -9.16
CA ARG A 167 34.68 -4.69 -9.37
C ARG A 167 35.08 -4.79 -10.83
N VAL A 168 34.13 -4.91 -11.75
CA VAL A 168 34.43 -4.93 -13.19
C VAL A 168 34.77 -3.53 -13.67
N ASP A 169 34.09 -2.49 -13.20
CA ASP A 169 34.41 -1.10 -13.58
C ASP A 169 35.77 -0.62 -13.07
N GLU A 170 36.23 -1.05 -11.88
CA GLU A 170 37.60 -0.76 -11.39
C GLU A 170 38.71 -1.39 -12.27
N ILE A 171 38.42 -2.46 -13.01
CA ILE A 171 39.41 -3.15 -13.85
C ILE A 171 39.48 -2.56 -15.27
N VAL A 172 38.49 -1.75 -15.68
CA VAL A 172 38.35 -1.24 -17.05
C VAL A 172 38.91 0.19 -17.21
N GLU A 173 39.50 0.80 -16.18
CA GLU A 173 40.34 1.99 -16.43
C GLU A 173 41.53 1.59 -17.32
N PRO A 174 41.65 2.13 -18.55
CA PRO A 174 42.76 1.77 -19.41
C PRO A 174 44.03 2.30 -18.76
N VAL A 175 44.95 1.40 -18.44
CA VAL A 175 46.34 1.75 -18.15
C VAL A 175 46.87 2.45 -19.40
N ILE A 176 46.85 3.79 -19.40
CA ILE A 176 47.50 4.60 -20.42
C ILE A 176 48.99 4.39 -20.19
N GLU A 177 49.56 3.37 -20.83
CA GLU A 177 51.01 3.21 -20.89
C GLU A 177 51.57 4.44 -21.64
N PRO A 178 52.42 5.26 -21.01
CA PRO A 178 53.08 6.33 -21.74
C PRO A 178 54.04 5.70 -22.76
N SER A 179 53.66 5.81 -24.04
CA SER A 179 54.51 5.44 -25.16
C SER A 179 55.81 6.24 -25.11
N ARG A 180 56.92 5.55 -24.86
CA ARG A 180 58.27 6.12 -24.96
C ARG A 180 58.73 6.17 -26.42
N PRO A 181 59.20 7.31 -26.92
CA PRO A 181 60.35 7.36 -27.81
C PRO A 181 61.67 7.45 -27.01
#